data_AF-A0A377GNJ0-F1
#
_entry.id   AF-A0A377GNJ0-F1
#
_cell.length_a   1.000
_cell.length_b   1.000
_cell.length_c   1.000
_cell.angle_alpha   90.00
_cell.angle_beta   90.00
_cell.angle_gamma   90.00
#
_symmetry.space_group_name_H-M   'P 1'
#
loop_
_entity.id
_entity.type
_entity.pdbx_description
1 polymer ?
#
loop_
_entity_poly.entity_id
_entity_poly.type
_entity_poly.pdbx_seq_one_letter_code
_entity_poly.pdbx_strand_id
1 'polypeptide(L)'
;MMENDTEHLIITYGNDLLIFADRLLHQSVNEPRIQGMINIVQQMACVQASLSDNSELDTVAAKKLLKKLQGKLYTLLTEKNGYTTWFTKIVDHYCDEDPELKQRLNDFVQHAIGPVVKLSEFVRGDKKSLAIEFPNQKMRDLFLHQSGINKENDLIVVTENRVYLPAFLSESQLLGVLFTTVKLKEHFIRLLNLDKTHFIVSDSTDCNLYFTDRRIHDTASKFHLAVLCPYFTEYYKIRYASYMIAQAYRDGNSFFSAAQLPIELAAEIASNVSSSDVISEDEKTQIAIANFRRPSA
;
A
#
# COMPACT_ATOMS: atom_id res chain seq x y z
N MET A 1 17.16 -13.09 1.65
CA MET A 1 16.31 -13.10 2.85
C MET A 1 15.06 -12.23 2.69
N MET A 2 15.13 -11.02 2.08
CA MET A 2 13.95 -10.14 1.88
C MET A 2 12.80 -10.73 1.03
N GLU A 3 13.08 -11.57 0.03
CA GLU A 3 12.05 -12.21 -0.80
C GLU A 3 11.24 -13.24 0.01
N ASN A 4 11.91 -14.05 0.83
CA ASN A 4 11.29 -15.14 1.60
C ASN A 4 10.26 -14.68 2.64
N ASP A 5 10.45 -13.52 3.29
CA ASP A 5 9.51 -13.02 4.31
C ASP A 5 8.25 -12.42 3.70
N THR A 6 8.40 -11.74 2.56
CA THR A 6 7.25 -11.24 1.79
C THR A 6 6.44 -12.42 1.23
N GLU A 7 7.13 -13.45 0.76
CA GLU A 7 6.50 -14.70 0.30
C GLU A 7 5.77 -15.41 1.44
N HIS A 8 6.38 -15.50 2.62
CA HIS A 8 5.74 -16.08 3.81
C HIS A 8 4.49 -15.30 4.21
N LEU A 9 4.55 -13.96 4.22
CA LEU A 9 3.37 -13.13 4.49
C LEU A 9 2.27 -13.38 3.44
N ILE A 10 2.61 -13.38 2.15
CA ILE A 10 1.65 -13.69 1.06
C ILE A 10 0.97 -15.04 1.29
N ILE A 11 1.72 -16.06 1.72
CA ILE A 11 1.20 -17.40 2.03
C ILE A 11 0.18 -17.38 3.17
N THR A 12 0.42 -16.59 4.22
CA THR A 12 -0.51 -16.53 5.38
C THR A 12 -1.91 -16.02 5.03
N TYR A 13 -2.07 -15.28 3.93
CA TYR A 13 -3.37 -14.81 3.44
C TYR A 13 -4.17 -15.85 2.64
N GLY A 14 -3.66 -17.08 2.47
CA GLY A 14 -4.34 -18.13 1.70
C GLY A 14 -5.77 -18.40 2.20
N ASN A 15 -5.97 -18.40 3.53
CA ASN A 15 -7.30 -18.58 4.13
C ASN A 15 -8.21 -17.37 3.89
N ASP A 16 -7.69 -16.14 3.97
CA ASP A 16 -8.48 -14.94 3.69
C ASP A 16 -8.94 -14.91 2.23
N LEU A 17 -8.09 -15.37 1.28
CA LEU A 17 -8.47 -15.49 -0.12
C LEU A 17 -9.55 -16.56 -0.36
N LEU A 18 -9.52 -17.67 0.39
CA LEU A 18 -10.56 -18.70 0.34
C LEU A 18 -11.90 -18.16 0.85
N ILE A 19 -11.90 -17.53 2.03
CA ILE A 19 -13.09 -16.87 2.59
C ILE A 19 -13.63 -15.83 1.60
N PHE A 20 -12.73 -15.08 0.94
CA PHE A 20 -13.12 -14.08 -0.05
C PHE A 20 -13.73 -14.69 -1.32
N ALA A 21 -13.19 -15.82 -1.79
CA ALA A 21 -13.74 -16.56 -2.93
C ALA A 21 -15.16 -17.05 -2.65
N ASP A 22 -15.40 -17.60 -1.45
CA ASP A 22 -16.74 -18.07 -1.04
C ASP A 22 -17.77 -16.92 -1.04
N ARG A 23 -17.34 -15.69 -0.71
CA ARG A 23 -18.20 -14.49 -0.68
C ARG A 23 -18.53 -13.92 -2.05
N LEU A 24 -17.69 -14.14 -3.06
CA LEU A 24 -17.91 -13.57 -4.38
C LEU A 24 -19.15 -14.14 -5.07
N LEU A 25 -19.70 -15.26 -4.55
CA LEU A 25 -20.73 -16.10 -5.16
C LEU A 25 -20.26 -16.58 -6.54
N HIS A 26 -20.63 -17.79 -6.98
CA HIS A 26 -20.16 -18.41 -8.24
C HIS A 26 -20.55 -17.67 -9.56
N GLN A 27 -20.93 -16.40 -9.47
CA GLN A 27 -21.41 -15.55 -10.56
C GLN A 27 -20.53 -14.31 -10.79
N SER A 28 -19.55 -14.04 -9.92
CA SER A 28 -18.64 -12.92 -10.13
C SER A 28 -17.68 -13.20 -11.29
N VAL A 29 -17.60 -12.28 -12.25
CA VAL A 29 -16.65 -12.34 -13.38
C VAL A 29 -15.18 -12.46 -12.92
N ASN A 30 -14.91 -12.11 -11.66
CA ASN A 30 -13.59 -12.14 -11.07
C ASN A 30 -13.25 -13.44 -10.32
N GLU A 31 -14.22 -14.34 -10.09
CA GLU A 31 -14.00 -15.62 -9.40
C GLU A 31 -12.84 -16.43 -10.00
N PRO A 32 -12.70 -16.60 -11.34
CA PRO A 32 -11.57 -17.34 -11.91
C PRO A 32 -10.21 -16.69 -11.62
N ARG A 33 -10.17 -15.34 -11.52
CA ARG A 33 -8.94 -14.62 -11.15
C ARG A 33 -8.58 -14.88 -9.70
N ILE A 34 -9.56 -14.85 -8.78
CA ILE A 34 -9.35 -15.20 -7.36
C ILE A 34 -8.88 -16.63 -7.19
N GLN A 35 -9.52 -17.59 -7.86
CA GLN A 35 -9.11 -18.98 -7.79
C GLN A 35 -7.69 -19.19 -8.33
N GLY A 36 -7.33 -18.47 -9.39
CA GLY A 36 -5.95 -18.43 -9.90
C GLY A 36 -4.94 -17.94 -8.85
N MET A 37 -5.31 -16.92 -8.07
CA MET A 37 -4.46 -16.42 -6.98
C MET A 37 -4.33 -17.44 -5.84
N ILE A 38 -5.44 -18.05 -5.41
CA ILE A 38 -5.43 -19.11 -4.38
C ILE A 38 -4.47 -20.23 -4.78
N ASN A 39 -4.59 -20.73 -6.01
CA ASN A 39 -3.73 -21.79 -6.53
C ASN A 39 -2.24 -21.38 -6.52
N ILE A 40 -1.93 -20.12 -6.85
CA ILE A 40 -0.56 -19.61 -6.83
C ILE A 40 -0.04 -19.54 -5.38
N VAL A 41 -0.82 -18.99 -4.46
CA VAL A 41 -0.44 -18.83 -3.04
C VAL A 41 -0.21 -20.21 -2.39
N GLN A 42 -1.06 -21.19 -2.69
CA GLN A 42 -0.86 -22.57 -2.24
C GLN A 42 0.40 -23.22 -2.83
N GLN A 43 0.69 -22.99 -4.11
CA GLN A 43 1.92 -23.48 -4.73
C GLN A 43 3.16 -22.84 -4.10
N MET A 44 3.11 -21.53 -3.79
CA MET A 44 4.18 -20.85 -3.06
C MET A 44 4.40 -21.49 -1.69
N ALA A 45 3.32 -21.77 -0.95
CA ALA A 45 3.38 -22.45 0.35
C ALA A 45 4.07 -23.82 0.27
N CYS A 46 3.71 -24.65 -0.71
CA CYS A 46 4.34 -25.96 -0.91
C CYS A 46 5.83 -25.86 -1.24
N VAL A 47 6.21 -24.91 -2.09
CA VAL A 47 7.62 -24.70 -2.45
C VAL A 47 8.42 -24.20 -1.26
N GLN A 48 7.84 -23.32 -0.43
CA GLN A 48 8.48 -22.78 0.75
C GLN A 48 8.64 -23.83 1.85
N ALA A 49 7.65 -24.71 2.06
CA ALA A 49 7.77 -25.85 2.95
C ALA A 49 8.90 -26.81 2.51
N SER A 50 9.03 -27.05 1.20
CA SER A 50 10.05 -27.94 0.63
C SER A 50 11.49 -27.39 0.73
N LEU A 51 11.64 -26.06 0.84
CA LEU A 51 12.92 -25.37 1.03
C LEU A 51 13.51 -25.54 2.44
N SER A 52 12.66 -25.80 3.44
CA SER A 52 13.07 -26.04 4.83
C SER A 52 13.86 -27.35 4.99
N ASP A 53 13.70 -28.28 4.06
CA ASP A 53 14.08 -29.68 4.24
C ASP A 53 15.29 -30.16 3.39
N ASN A 54 15.86 -29.35 2.46
CA ASN A 54 16.72 -29.88 1.38
C ASN A 54 17.99 -29.08 1.00
N SER A 55 18.83 -29.73 0.16
CA SER A 55 20.18 -29.37 -0.31
C SER A 55 20.31 -28.04 -1.08
N GLU A 56 21.54 -27.50 -1.17
CA GLU A 56 21.84 -26.21 -1.83
C GLU A 56 21.42 -26.13 -3.32
N LEU A 57 21.39 -27.26 -4.06
CA LEU A 57 21.01 -27.31 -5.47
C LEU A 57 19.48 -27.20 -5.68
N ASP A 58 18.69 -27.80 -4.79
CA ASP A 58 17.22 -27.69 -4.81
C ASP A 58 16.76 -26.26 -4.47
N THR A 59 17.59 -25.55 -3.71
CA THR A 59 17.33 -24.17 -3.27
C THR A 59 17.27 -23.18 -4.44
N VAL A 60 18.10 -23.36 -5.48
CA VAL A 60 18.13 -22.45 -6.64
C VAL A 60 16.89 -22.63 -7.53
N ALA A 61 16.50 -23.87 -7.79
CA ALA A 61 15.33 -24.18 -8.59
C ALA A 61 14.03 -23.71 -7.91
N ALA A 62 13.92 -23.93 -6.59
CA ALA A 62 12.79 -23.47 -5.79
C ALA A 62 12.67 -21.93 -5.77
N LYS A 63 13.78 -21.20 -5.56
CA LYS A 63 13.79 -19.72 -5.66
C LYS A 63 13.34 -19.21 -7.03
N LYS A 64 13.79 -19.86 -8.11
CA LYS A 64 13.37 -19.50 -9.47
C LYS A 64 11.86 -19.74 -9.69
N LEU A 65 11.32 -20.81 -9.12
CA LEU A 65 9.89 -21.12 -9.17
C LEU A 65 9.07 -20.11 -8.36
N LEU A 66 9.50 -19.76 -7.14
CA LEU A 66 8.84 -18.74 -6.31
C LEU A 66 8.77 -17.40 -7.02
N LYS A 67 9.87 -16.91 -7.60
CA LYS A 67 9.89 -15.69 -8.40
C LYS A 67 8.94 -15.73 -9.59
N LYS A 68 8.82 -16.89 -10.26
CA LYS A 68 7.87 -17.09 -11.37
C LYS A 68 6.42 -17.04 -10.87
N LEU A 69 6.12 -17.65 -9.72
CA LEU A 69 4.80 -17.63 -9.10
C LEU A 69 4.42 -16.22 -8.66
N GLN A 70 5.35 -15.48 -8.05
CA GLN A 70 5.17 -14.08 -7.67
C GLN A 70 4.88 -13.20 -8.90
N GLY A 71 5.61 -13.39 -10.01
CA GLY A 71 5.33 -12.66 -11.26
C GLY A 71 3.94 -12.97 -11.83
N LYS A 72 3.46 -14.22 -11.70
CA LYS A 72 2.08 -14.56 -12.09
C LYS A 72 1.06 -13.91 -11.17
N LEU A 73 1.30 -13.92 -9.86
CA LEU A 73 0.44 -13.27 -8.88
C LEU A 73 0.32 -11.77 -9.15
N TYR A 74 1.46 -11.11 -9.39
CA TYR A 74 1.51 -9.70 -9.79
C TYR A 74 0.66 -9.44 -11.05
N THR A 75 0.76 -10.31 -12.05
CA THR A 75 -0.01 -10.17 -13.29
C THR A 75 -1.52 -10.34 -13.07
N LEU A 76 -1.94 -11.21 -12.15
CA LEU A 76 -3.37 -11.38 -11.82
C LEU A 76 -3.94 -10.20 -11.02
N LEU A 77 -3.12 -9.61 -10.16
CA LEU A 77 -3.54 -8.51 -9.28
C LEU A 77 -3.52 -7.15 -9.96
N THR A 78 -2.83 -7.00 -11.09
CA THR A 78 -2.65 -5.71 -11.74
C THR A 78 -3.32 -5.60 -13.10
N GLU A 79 -3.60 -4.36 -13.50
CA GLU A 79 -4.13 -3.97 -14.80
C GLU A 79 -3.30 -2.81 -15.36
N LYS A 80 -3.58 -2.43 -16.62
CA LYS A 80 -2.92 -1.29 -17.29
C LYS A 80 -1.40 -1.37 -17.17
N ASN A 81 -0.79 -2.46 -17.65
CA ASN A 81 0.66 -2.68 -17.60
C ASN A 81 1.28 -2.63 -16.20
N GLY A 82 0.51 -2.96 -15.16
CA GLY A 82 1.05 -3.02 -13.80
C GLY A 82 0.94 -1.70 -13.02
N TYR A 83 0.11 -0.76 -13.44
CA TYR A 83 0.01 0.56 -12.78
C TYR A 83 -1.26 0.72 -11.93
N THR A 84 -2.26 -0.14 -12.12
CA THR A 84 -3.49 -0.12 -11.34
C THR A 84 -3.86 -1.50 -10.84
N THR A 85 -4.70 -1.60 -9.83
CA THR A 85 -5.30 -2.86 -9.39
C THR A 85 -6.82 -2.77 -9.35
N TRP A 86 -7.46 -3.86 -9.74
CA TRP A 86 -8.91 -4.05 -9.66
C TRP A 86 -9.33 -4.63 -8.29
N PHE A 87 -8.39 -5.22 -7.56
CA PHE A 87 -8.64 -6.07 -6.39
C PHE A 87 -9.28 -5.29 -5.24
N THR A 88 -8.75 -4.12 -4.91
CA THR A 88 -9.30 -3.29 -3.82
C THR A 88 -10.76 -2.91 -4.05
N LYS A 89 -11.17 -2.69 -5.31
CA LYS A 89 -12.56 -2.36 -5.66
C LYS A 89 -13.49 -3.51 -5.28
N ILE A 90 -13.12 -4.75 -5.58
CA ILE A 90 -13.98 -5.89 -5.29
C ILE A 90 -13.97 -6.22 -3.79
N VAL A 91 -12.84 -6.04 -3.11
CA VAL A 91 -12.76 -6.19 -1.65
C VAL A 91 -13.68 -5.19 -0.97
N ASP A 92 -13.63 -3.93 -1.40
CA ASP A 92 -14.48 -2.87 -0.84
C ASP A 92 -15.99 -3.15 -1.08
N HIS A 93 -16.36 -3.88 -2.13
CA HIS A 93 -17.76 -4.24 -2.42
C HIS A 93 -18.25 -5.48 -1.65
N TYR A 94 -17.46 -6.56 -1.62
CA TYR A 94 -17.90 -7.85 -1.08
C TYR A 94 -17.50 -8.07 0.40
N CYS A 95 -16.70 -7.19 0.98
CA CYS A 95 -16.27 -7.26 2.39
C CYS A 95 -16.67 -6.02 3.19
N ASP A 96 -17.67 -5.25 2.77
CA ASP A 96 -18.07 -4.04 3.48
C ASP A 96 -18.60 -4.34 4.90
N GLU A 97 -19.27 -5.49 5.06
CA GLU A 97 -19.79 -5.97 6.35
C GLU A 97 -18.74 -6.67 7.23
N ASP A 98 -17.52 -6.90 6.73
CA ASP A 98 -16.41 -7.51 7.48
C ASP A 98 -15.14 -6.65 7.36
N PRO A 99 -15.01 -5.64 8.23
CA PRO A 99 -13.90 -4.70 8.17
C PRO A 99 -12.55 -5.38 8.42
N GLU A 100 -12.50 -6.47 9.20
CA GLU A 100 -11.26 -7.17 9.51
C GLU A 100 -10.75 -7.95 8.30
N LEU A 101 -11.61 -8.73 7.64
CA LEU A 101 -11.25 -9.43 6.41
C LEU A 101 -10.87 -8.42 5.31
N LYS A 102 -11.63 -7.33 5.18
CA LYS A 102 -11.33 -6.23 4.27
C LYS A 102 -9.93 -5.67 4.51
N GLN A 103 -9.56 -5.45 5.77
CA GLN A 103 -8.22 -4.96 6.10
C GLN A 103 -7.13 -5.97 5.74
N ARG A 104 -7.27 -7.24 6.12
CA ARG A 104 -6.27 -8.28 5.78
C ARG A 104 -6.13 -8.50 4.28
N LEU A 105 -7.21 -8.43 3.51
CA LEU A 105 -7.16 -8.50 2.03
C LEU A 105 -6.51 -7.26 1.42
N ASN A 106 -6.72 -6.07 2.00
CA ASN A 106 -5.98 -4.88 1.61
C ASN A 106 -4.49 -5.04 1.93
N ASP A 107 -4.12 -5.60 3.08
CA ASP A 107 -2.72 -5.87 3.41
C ASP A 107 -2.10 -6.91 2.47
N PHE A 108 -2.84 -7.97 2.11
CA PHE A 108 -2.41 -8.95 1.11
C PHE A 108 -1.98 -8.29 -0.20
N VAL A 109 -2.81 -7.42 -0.77
CA VAL A 109 -2.47 -6.77 -2.04
C VAL A 109 -1.25 -5.85 -1.89
N GLN A 110 -1.10 -5.19 -0.74
CA GLN A 110 0.06 -4.33 -0.47
C GLN A 110 1.36 -5.15 -0.40
N HIS A 111 1.34 -6.33 0.22
CA HIS A 111 2.49 -7.24 0.26
C HIS A 111 2.78 -7.87 -1.11
N ALA A 112 1.74 -8.19 -1.88
CA ALA A 112 1.88 -8.87 -3.16
C ALA A 112 2.40 -7.97 -4.29
N ILE A 113 1.94 -6.72 -4.35
CA ILE A 113 2.24 -5.81 -5.48
C ILE A 113 2.78 -4.43 -5.05
N GLY A 114 2.94 -4.19 -3.75
CA GLY A 114 3.46 -2.94 -3.20
C GLY A 114 2.38 -1.90 -2.86
N PRO A 115 2.79 -0.66 -2.54
CA PRO A 115 1.88 0.40 -2.11
C PRO A 115 0.76 0.69 -3.12
N VAL A 116 -0.49 0.50 -2.68
CA VAL A 116 -1.69 0.86 -3.45
C VAL A 116 -2.38 2.05 -2.78
N VAL A 117 -2.53 3.15 -3.52
CA VAL A 117 -3.31 4.32 -3.12
C VAL A 117 -4.66 4.28 -3.82
N LYS A 118 -5.76 4.43 -3.07
CA LYS A 118 -7.11 4.47 -3.63
C LYS A 118 -7.53 5.92 -3.86
N LEU A 119 -8.07 6.19 -5.04
CA LEU A 119 -8.64 7.45 -5.45
C LEU A 119 -10.13 7.24 -5.67
N SER A 120 -10.94 8.08 -5.05
CA SER A 120 -12.39 8.01 -5.17
C SER A 120 -13.01 9.40 -5.10
N GLU A 121 -14.26 9.49 -5.51
CA GLU A 121 -15.03 10.72 -5.36
C GLU A 121 -15.70 10.72 -3.99
N PHE A 122 -15.59 11.87 -3.30
CA PHE A 122 -16.33 12.12 -2.07
C PHE A 122 -17.27 13.30 -2.28
N VAL A 123 -18.55 13.10 -1.94
CA VAL A 123 -19.61 14.11 -2.07
C VAL A 123 -20.20 14.37 -0.69
N ARG A 124 -20.23 15.65 -0.29
CA ARG A 124 -20.88 16.08 0.96
C ARG A 124 -21.73 17.32 0.70
N GLY A 125 -23.04 17.12 0.62
CA GLY A 125 -23.97 18.14 0.13
C GLY A 125 -23.62 18.50 -1.32
N ASP A 126 -23.49 19.80 -1.59
CA ASP A 126 -23.15 20.30 -2.94
C ASP A 126 -21.64 20.30 -3.24
N LYS A 127 -20.80 19.92 -2.27
CA LYS A 127 -19.34 19.92 -2.43
C LYS A 127 -18.84 18.56 -2.88
N LYS A 128 -17.98 18.57 -3.90
CA LYS A 128 -17.24 17.41 -4.39
C LYS A 128 -15.76 17.51 -3.99
N SER A 129 -15.15 16.37 -3.73
CA SER A 129 -13.73 16.27 -3.40
C SER A 129 -13.15 15.00 -3.98
N LEU A 130 -11.88 15.05 -4.39
CA LEU A 130 -11.09 13.87 -4.67
C LEU A 130 -10.58 13.32 -3.33
N ALA A 131 -11.08 12.15 -2.94
CA ALA A 131 -10.57 11.42 -1.79
C ALA A 131 -9.38 10.56 -2.21
N ILE A 132 -8.27 10.73 -1.49
CA ILE A 132 -7.02 9.99 -1.65
C ILE A 132 -6.81 9.19 -0.38
N GLU A 133 -6.97 7.87 -0.45
CA GLU A 133 -6.78 6.96 0.67
C GLU A 133 -5.45 6.22 0.53
N PHE A 134 -4.60 6.42 1.53
CA PHE A 134 -3.30 5.80 1.63
C PHE A 134 -3.37 4.48 2.43
N PRO A 135 -2.42 3.56 2.27
CA PRO A 135 -2.37 2.33 3.07
C PRO A 135 -2.33 2.59 4.59
N ASN A 136 -1.70 3.69 5.00
CA ASN A 136 -1.59 4.10 6.40
C ASN A 136 -1.34 5.61 6.53
N GLN A 137 -1.46 6.12 7.76
CA GLN A 137 -1.26 7.53 8.08
C GLN A 137 0.17 8.03 7.78
N LYS A 138 1.19 7.20 8.00
CA LYS A 138 2.59 7.59 7.75
C LYS A 138 2.84 7.86 6.26
N MET A 139 2.29 7.03 5.36
CA MET A 139 2.37 7.27 3.91
C MET A 139 1.62 8.52 3.48
N ARG A 140 0.44 8.76 4.05
CA ARG A 140 -0.32 10.01 3.85
C ARG A 140 0.52 11.22 4.26
N ASP A 141 1.19 11.16 5.41
CA ASP A 141 1.99 12.27 5.92
C ASP A 141 3.24 12.52 5.07
N LEU A 142 3.89 11.45 4.61
CA LEU A 142 4.99 11.55 3.65
C LEU A 142 4.53 12.17 2.33
N PHE A 143 3.36 11.75 1.83
CA PHE A 143 2.77 12.38 0.65
C PHE A 143 2.49 13.87 0.86
N LEU A 144 1.87 14.26 1.98
CA LEU A 144 1.57 15.67 2.27
C LEU A 144 2.85 16.51 2.36
N HIS A 145 3.88 15.98 3.04
CA HIS A 145 5.17 16.66 3.17
C HIS A 145 5.85 16.88 1.81
N GLN A 146 5.83 15.86 0.95
CA GLN A 146 6.51 15.89 -0.35
C GLN A 146 5.73 16.63 -1.42
N SER A 147 4.40 16.49 -1.43
CA SER A 147 3.53 17.12 -2.43
C SER A 147 3.57 18.65 -2.37
N GLY A 148 3.94 19.24 -1.22
CA GLY A 148 3.92 20.68 -1.01
C GLY A 148 2.51 21.27 -0.92
N ILE A 149 1.47 20.41 -0.86
CA ILE A 149 0.07 20.80 -0.70
C ILE A 149 -0.14 21.20 0.76
N ASN A 150 -0.51 22.46 1.01
CA ASN A 150 -0.65 23.01 2.34
C ASN A 150 -2.12 23.01 2.78
N LYS A 151 -2.38 22.52 4.00
CA LYS A 151 -3.70 22.52 4.66
C LYS A 151 -4.38 23.89 4.68
N GLU A 152 -3.60 24.96 4.85
CA GLU A 152 -4.15 26.31 5.02
C GLU A 152 -4.48 27.00 3.69
N ASN A 153 -3.71 26.73 2.63
CA ASN A 153 -3.84 27.43 1.34
C ASN A 153 -4.70 26.66 0.32
N ASP A 154 -4.66 25.33 0.37
CA ASP A 154 -5.28 24.47 -0.65
C ASP A 154 -6.65 23.90 -0.22
N LEU A 155 -7.18 24.38 0.92
CA LEU A 155 -8.47 23.99 1.50
C LEU A 155 -8.67 22.46 1.61
N ILE A 156 -7.58 21.76 1.91
CA ILE A 156 -7.58 20.29 1.99
C ILE A 156 -8.09 19.82 3.34
N VAL A 157 -8.87 18.74 3.34
CA VAL A 157 -9.32 18.08 4.58
C VAL A 157 -8.50 16.80 4.75
N VAL A 158 -7.99 16.57 5.95
CA VAL A 158 -7.24 15.35 6.27
C VAL A 158 -7.97 14.60 7.38
N THR A 159 -8.22 13.31 7.18
CA THR A 159 -8.92 12.46 8.15
C THR A 159 -8.34 11.06 8.07
N GLU A 160 -7.79 10.55 9.17
CA GLU A 160 -7.15 9.23 9.22
C GLU A 160 -6.18 9.03 8.04
N ASN A 161 -6.15 7.89 7.36
CA ASN A 161 -5.31 7.67 6.20
C ASN A 161 -5.77 8.38 4.91
N ARG A 162 -6.69 9.36 4.98
CA ARG A 162 -7.28 10.02 3.81
C ARG A 162 -6.95 11.52 3.71
N VAL A 163 -6.80 11.98 2.48
CA VAL A 163 -6.73 13.40 2.09
C VAL A 163 -7.85 13.69 1.12
N TYR A 164 -8.59 14.77 1.34
CA TYR A 164 -9.65 15.24 0.47
C TYR A 164 -9.20 16.55 -0.17
N LEU A 165 -9.02 16.53 -1.49
CA LEU A 165 -8.75 17.71 -2.29
C LEU A 165 -10.08 18.26 -2.83
N PRO A 166 -10.36 19.57 -2.74
CA PRO A 166 -11.52 20.16 -3.41
C PRO A 166 -11.53 19.79 -4.89
N ALA A 167 -12.69 19.36 -5.38
CA ALA A 167 -12.86 18.96 -6.77
C ALA A 167 -14.10 19.61 -7.36
N PHE A 168 -14.11 19.76 -8.68
CA PHE A 168 -15.22 20.32 -9.45
C PHE A 168 -15.56 19.40 -10.62
N LEU A 169 -16.74 19.58 -11.22
CA LEU A 169 -17.05 18.96 -12.50
C LEU A 169 -16.80 20.00 -13.59
N SER A 170 -16.00 19.65 -14.60
CA SER A 170 -15.79 20.49 -15.77
C SER A 170 -17.07 20.57 -16.63
N GLU A 171 -17.08 21.44 -17.64
CA GLU A 171 -18.18 21.52 -18.61
C GLU A 171 -18.41 20.17 -19.31
N SER A 172 -17.32 19.45 -19.60
CA SER A 172 -17.32 18.08 -20.13
C SER A 172 -17.61 17.02 -19.07
N GLN A 173 -18.06 17.42 -17.88
CA GLN A 173 -18.43 16.59 -16.73
C GLN A 173 -17.26 15.77 -16.12
N LEU A 174 -16.01 16.09 -16.44
CA LEU A 174 -14.87 15.38 -15.84
C LEU A 174 -14.63 15.88 -14.41
N LEU A 175 -14.26 14.98 -13.49
CA LEU A 175 -13.82 15.38 -12.15
C LEU A 175 -12.46 16.09 -12.27
N GLY A 176 -12.47 17.39 -12.02
CA GLY A 176 -11.32 18.28 -12.05
C GLY A 176 -10.80 18.59 -10.65
N VAL A 177 -9.48 18.68 -10.51
CA VAL A 177 -8.80 19.23 -9.33
C VAL A 177 -7.91 20.38 -9.79
N LEU A 178 -8.06 21.54 -9.15
CA LEU A 178 -7.25 22.72 -9.42
C LEU A 178 -6.08 22.79 -8.43
N PHE A 179 -4.87 22.98 -8.96
CA PHE A 179 -3.68 23.24 -8.17
C PHE A 179 -3.29 24.72 -8.25
N THR A 180 -2.52 25.21 -7.28
CA THR A 180 -2.04 26.60 -7.30
C THR A 180 -0.96 26.84 -8.36
N THR A 181 -0.19 25.81 -8.72
CA THR A 181 0.83 25.89 -9.77
C THR A 181 0.89 24.62 -10.61
N VAL A 182 1.30 24.75 -11.88
CA VAL A 182 1.60 23.62 -12.77
C VAL A 182 2.62 22.68 -12.14
N LYS A 183 3.66 23.23 -11.47
CA LYS A 183 4.69 22.43 -10.80
C LYS A 183 4.11 21.51 -9.72
N LEU A 184 3.18 22.02 -8.90
CA LEU A 184 2.52 21.22 -7.86
C LEU A 184 1.65 20.12 -8.47
N LYS A 185 0.87 20.44 -9.51
CA LYS A 185 0.09 19.46 -10.26
C LYS A 185 0.97 18.35 -10.85
N GLU A 186 2.05 18.70 -11.54
CA GLU A 186 2.98 17.72 -12.13
C GLU A 186 3.67 16.88 -11.06
N HIS A 187 4.00 17.47 -9.92
CA HIS A 187 4.58 16.73 -8.80
C HIS A 187 3.57 15.76 -8.19
N PHE A 188 2.32 16.18 -7.99
CA PHE A 188 1.22 15.34 -7.55
C PHE A 188 1.01 14.12 -8.47
N ILE A 189 0.96 14.35 -9.79
CA ILE A 189 0.83 13.29 -10.80
C ILE A 189 1.96 12.27 -10.66
N ARG A 190 3.20 12.71 -10.45
CA ARG A 190 4.37 11.83 -10.29
C ARG A 190 4.34 11.04 -8.99
N LEU A 191 4.04 11.68 -7.85
CA LEU A 191 4.00 11.01 -6.55
C LEU A 191 2.96 9.87 -6.52
N LEU A 192 1.83 10.08 -7.18
CA LEU A 192 0.76 9.10 -7.28
C LEU A 192 0.85 8.22 -8.54
N ASN A 193 1.89 8.38 -9.36
CA ASN A 193 2.13 7.60 -10.59
C ASN A 193 0.95 7.65 -11.59
N LEU A 194 0.24 8.79 -11.67
CA LEU A 194 -1.01 8.90 -12.44
C LEU A 194 -0.78 8.95 -13.95
N ASP A 195 0.38 9.44 -14.42
CA ASP A 195 0.72 9.54 -15.84
C ASP A 195 0.71 8.17 -16.55
N LYS A 196 0.95 7.09 -15.79
CA LYS A 196 0.97 5.71 -16.30
C LYS A 196 -0.39 5.03 -16.34
N THR A 197 -1.40 5.59 -15.67
CA THR A 197 -2.69 4.91 -15.45
C THR A 197 -3.66 5.03 -16.63
N HIS A 198 -3.45 6.02 -17.52
CA HIS A 198 -4.38 6.41 -18.59
C HIS A 198 -5.77 6.88 -18.12
N PHE A 199 -5.96 7.16 -16.83
CA PHE A 199 -7.22 7.65 -16.25
C PHE A 199 -7.26 9.16 -16.03
N ILE A 200 -6.22 9.86 -16.45
CA ILE A 200 -6.13 11.31 -16.30
C ILE A 200 -5.87 12.00 -17.63
N VAL A 201 -6.35 13.23 -17.73
CA VAL A 201 -6.00 14.20 -18.76
C VAL A 201 -5.46 15.45 -18.04
N SER A 202 -4.30 15.90 -18.47
CA SER A 202 -3.59 17.03 -17.91
C SER A 202 -2.84 17.74 -19.03
N ASP A 203 -3.00 19.06 -19.14
CA ASP A 203 -2.20 19.89 -20.05
C ASP A 203 -0.97 20.42 -19.30
N SER A 204 0.22 20.28 -19.89
CA SER A 204 1.49 20.78 -19.33
C SER A 204 1.52 22.28 -18.97
N THR A 205 0.55 23.07 -19.45
CA THR A 205 0.46 24.52 -19.23
C THR A 205 -0.66 24.92 -18.26
N ASP A 206 -1.60 24.02 -17.98
CA ASP A 206 -2.73 24.27 -17.07
C ASP A 206 -2.44 23.74 -15.66
N CYS A 207 -3.00 24.40 -14.65
CA CYS A 207 -2.99 23.97 -13.26
C CYS A 207 -4.08 22.94 -12.94
N ASN A 208 -4.96 22.60 -13.87
CA ASN A 208 -6.00 21.59 -13.66
C ASN A 208 -5.55 20.17 -14.02
N LEU A 209 -6.06 19.21 -13.26
CA LEU A 209 -6.00 17.77 -13.52
C LEU A 209 -7.42 17.24 -13.66
N TYR A 210 -7.70 16.46 -14.71
CA TYR A 210 -9.02 15.88 -14.94
C TYR A 210 -8.96 14.36 -14.94
N PHE A 211 -9.92 13.70 -14.30
CA PHE A 211 -10.10 12.25 -14.33
C PHE A 211 -11.10 11.85 -15.40
N THR A 212 -10.75 10.87 -16.25
CA THR A 212 -11.53 10.45 -17.43
C THR A 212 -12.49 9.29 -17.17
N ASP A 213 -12.72 8.94 -15.91
CA ASP A 213 -13.54 7.80 -15.55
C ASP A 213 -15.03 8.10 -15.71
N ARG A 214 -15.68 7.44 -16.66
CA ARG A 214 -17.11 7.59 -16.94
C ARG A 214 -18.02 7.26 -15.75
N ARG A 215 -17.51 6.54 -14.75
CA ARG A 215 -18.26 6.19 -13.52
C ARG A 215 -18.46 7.37 -12.59
N ILE A 216 -17.80 8.51 -12.82
CA ILE A 216 -18.07 9.77 -12.12
C ILE A 216 -19.55 10.21 -12.29
N HIS A 217 -20.22 9.73 -13.34
CA HIS A 217 -21.63 10.04 -13.63
C HIS A 217 -22.62 8.99 -13.10
N ASP A 218 -22.15 7.85 -12.64
CA ASP A 218 -23.02 6.72 -12.32
C ASP A 218 -23.39 6.74 -10.82
N THR A 219 -24.69 6.78 -10.54
CA THR A 219 -25.22 6.69 -9.18
C THR A 219 -25.13 5.26 -8.63
N ALA A 220 -25.05 4.26 -9.50
CA ALA A 220 -24.92 2.85 -9.13
C ALA A 220 -23.45 2.41 -8.94
N SER A 221 -22.49 3.09 -9.57
CA SER A 221 -21.06 2.75 -9.49
C SER A 221 -20.22 3.99 -9.19
N LYS A 222 -19.71 4.10 -7.96
CA LYS A 222 -18.81 5.19 -7.55
C LYS A 222 -17.48 5.15 -8.31
N PHE A 223 -16.94 6.32 -8.62
CA PHE A 223 -15.56 6.47 -9.10
C PHE A 223 -14.58 5.84 -8.09
N HIS A 224 -13.79 4.88 -8.56
CA HIS A 224 -12.77 4.19 -7.78
C HIS A 224 -11.61 3.77 -8.69
N LEU A 225 -10.43 4.28 -8.37
CA LEU A 225 -9.18 3.97 -9.03
C LEU A 225 -8.13 3.62 -7.97
N ALA A 226 -7.55 2.43 -8.03
CA ALA A 226 -6.48 2.03 -7.13
C ALA A 226 -5.17 1.95 -7.90
N VAL A 227 -4.24 2.83 -7.56
CA VAL A 227 -3.00 3.06 -8.29
C VAL A 227 -1.83 2.47 -7.51
N LEU A 228 -0.95 1.77 -8.22
CA LEU A 228 0.33 1.35 -7.66
C LEU A 228 1.25 2.57 -7.68
N CYS A 229 1.80 2.91 -6.52
CA CYS A 229 2.64 4.08 -6.35
C CYS A 229 4.05 3.66 -5.90
N PRO A 230 4.95 3.34 -6.87
CA PRO A 230 6.30 2.85 -6.57
C PRO A 230 7.14 3.78 -5.70
N TYR A 231 6.81 5.07 -5.71
CA TYR A 231 7.45 6.07 -4.86
C TYR A 231 7.42 5.68 -3.37
N PHE A 232 6.32 5.07 -2.91
CA PHE A 232 6.18 4.63 -1.52
C PHE A 232 6.74 3.23 -1.27
N THR A 233 7.29 2.53 -2.28
CA THR A 233 7.84 1.18 -2.11
C THR A 233 9.09 1.21 -1.23
N GLU A 234 9.88 2.28 -1.33
CA GLU A 234 11.07 2.49 -0.48
C GLU A 234 10.69 2.64 1.01
N TYR A 235 9.50 3.19 1.32
CA TYR A 235 9.02 3.25 2.71
C TYR A 235 8.86 1.85 3.33
N TYR A 236 8.33 0.87 2.59
CA TYR A 236 8.22 -0.50 3.11
C TYR A 236 9.59 -1.16 3.28
N LYS A 237 10.54 -0.90 2.38
CA LYS A 237 11.92 -1.39 2.52
C LYS A 237 12.61 -0.80 3.75
N ILE A 238 12.44 0.50 4.00
CA ILE A 238 12.99 1.18 5.19
C ILE A 238 12.32 0.66 6.47
N ARG A 239 10.99 0.51 6.49
CA ARG A 239 10.27 -0.05 7.65
C ARG A 239 10.69 -1.49 7.96
N TYR A 240 10.86 -2.31 6.92
CA TYR A 240 11.32 -3.69 7.07
C TYR A 240 12.78 -3.76 7.55
N ALA A 241 13.69 -2.97 6.95
CA ALA A 241 15.07 -2.86 7.43
C ALA A 241 15.09 -2.42 8.90
N SER A 242 14.21 -1.48 9.27
CA SER A 242 14.08 -1.02 10.64
C SER A 242 13.62 -2.12 11.59
N TYR A 243 12.63 -2.90 11.20
CA TYR A 243 12.15 -4.06 11.96
C TYR A 243 13.23 -5.13 12.12
N MET A 244 13.99 -5.43 11.07
CA MET A 244 15.09 -6.39 11.13
C MET A 244 16.21 -5.94 12.07
N ILE A 245 16.53 -4.64 12.08
CA ILE A 245 17.52 -4.09 13.01
C ILE A 245 17.01 -4.20 14.45
N ALA A 246 15.72 -3.93 14.70
CA ALA A 246 15.12 -4.06 16.03
C ALA A 246 15.05 -5.52 16.51
N GLN A 247 14.74 -6.46 15.61
CA GLN A 247 14.72 -7.88 15.93
C GLN A 247 16.15 -8.41 16.19
N ALA A 248 17.13 -8.02 15.37
CA ALA A 248 18.53 -8.35 15.62
C ALA A 248 19.03 -7.80 16.97
N TYR A 249 18.57 -6.60 17.36
CA TYR A 249 18.84 -6.02 18.67
C TYR A 249 18.25 -6.88 19.81
N ARG A 250 16.99 -7.31 19.68
CA ARG A 250 16.31 -8.17 20.65
C ARG A 250 16.99 -9.53 20.81
N ASP A 251 17.42 -10.12 19.70
CA ASP A 251 17.99 -11.46 19.68
C ASP A 251 19.47 -11.49 20.10
N GLY A 252 20.07 -10.33 20.43
CA GLY A 252 21.47 -10.22 20.85
C GLY A 252 22.48 -10.62 19.77
N ASN A 253 22.04 -10.73 18.51
CA ASN A 253 22.88 -11.13 17.39
C ASN A 253 23.76 -9.96 16.96
N SER A 254 25.07 -10.08 17.20
CA SER A 254 26.09 -9.02 17.12
C SER A 254 26.37 -8.44 15.72
N PHE A 255 25.52 -8.68 14.72
CA PHE A 255 25.74 -8.20 13.36
C PHE A 255 25.53 -6.68 13.24
N PHE A 256 24.73 -6.09 14.13
CA PHE A 256 24.54 -4.64 14.25
C PHE A 256 24.97 -4.18 15.64
N SER A 257 26.28 -3.97 15.84
CA SER A 257 26.76 -3.37 17.08
C SER A 257 26.18 -1.95 17.22
N ALA A 258 25.58 -1.65 18.36
CA ALA A 258 24.94 -0.37 18.69
C ALA A 258 25.85 0.87 18.52
N ALA A 259 27.16 0.68 18.29
CA ALA A 259 28.13 1.75 18.15
C ALA A 259 28.07 2.51 16.81
N GLN A 260 27.26 2.09 15.82
CA GLN A 260 27.34 2.64 14.45
C GLN A 260 26.01 3.01 13.79
N LEU A 261 24.86 2.92 14.47
CA LEU A 261 23.62 3.43 13.89
C LEU A 261 23.50 4.93 14.16
N PRO A 262 23.33 5.78 13.12
CA PRO A 262 23.01 7.18 13.31
C PRO A 262 21.79 7.33 14.22
N ILE A 263 21.82 8.32 15.10
CA ILE A 263 20.81 8.54 16.15
C ILE A 263 19.41 8.66 15.53
N GLU A 264 19.31 9.30 14.37
CA GLU A 264 18.08 9.50 13.61
C GLU A 264 17.50 8.17 13.10
N LEU A 265 18.36 7.25 12.64
CA LEU A 265 17.95 5.93 12.19
C LEU A 265 17.49 5.06 13.36
N ALA A 266 18.17 5.14 14.51
CA ALA A 266 17.79 4.42 15.72
C ALA A 266 16.45 4.92 16.31
N ALA A 267 16.20 6.24 16.26
CA ALA A 267 14.93 6.84 16.68
C ALA A 267 13.78 6.45 15.72
N GLU A 268 14.03 6.44 14.42
CA GLU A 268 13.06 6.00 13.41
C GLU A 268 12.75 4.50 13.53
N ILE A 269 13.74 3.68 13.87
CA ILE A 269 13.56 2.25 14.18
C ILE A 269 12.66 2.07 15.40
N ALA A 270 12.95 2.76 16.51
CA ALA A 270 12.13 2.70 17.72
C ALA A 270 10.68 3.17 17.47
N SER A 271 10.51 4.23 16.67
CA SER A 271 9.20 4.77 16.25
C SER A 271 8.43 3.87 15.26
N ASN A 272 9.12 3.03 14.50
CA ASN A 272 8.48 2.09 13.58
C ASN A 272 8.07 0.79 14.27
N VAL A 273 8.83 0.36 15.29
CA VAL A 273 8.54 -0.82 16.12
C VAL A 273 7.48 -0.55 17.18
N SER A 274 7.30 0.71 17.60
CA SER A 274 6.25 1.11 18.56
C SER A 274 4.81 0.81 18.09
N SER A 275 4.61 0.51 16.80
CA SER A 275 3.32 0.15 16.19
C SER A 275 3.02 -1.36 16.12
N SER A 276 3.92 -2.22 16.60
CA SER A 276 3.65 -3.66 16.71
C SER A 276 3.63 -4.11 18.17
N ASP A 277 2.72 -5.03 18.50
CA ASP A 277 2.58 -5.66 19.83
C ASP A 277 3.80 -6.52 20.26
N VAL A 278 4.94 -6.34 19.60
CA VAL A 278 6.12 -7.22 19.71
C VAL A 278 7.03 -6.80 20.86
N ILE A 279 6.96 -5.55 21.34
CA ILE A 279 7.80 -5.01 22.44
C ILE A 279 6.90 -4.32 23.47
N SER A 280 7.09 -4.63 24.75
CA SER A 280 6.34 -4.03 25.86
C SER A 280 6.72 -2.55 26.09
N GLU A 281 5.78 -1.72 26.59
CA GLU A 281 6.05 -0.30 26.90
C GLU A 281 7.22 -0.11 27.88
N ASP A 282 7.42 -1.06 28.80
CA ASP A 282 8.54 -1.03 29.74
C ASP A 282 9.89 -1.28 29.05
N GLU A 283 9.95 -2.23 28.11
CA GLU A 283 11.14 -2.48 27.28
C GLU A 283 11.43 -1.28 26.36
N LYS A 284 10.40 -0.64 25.80
CA LYS A 284 10.53 0.60 25.01
C LYS A 284 11.20 1.70 25.82
N THR A 285 10.73 1.91 27.05
CA THR A 285 11.25 2.93 27.98
C THR A 285 12.70 2.64 28.37
N GLN A 286 13.04 1.38 28.65
CA GLN A 286 14.40 0.99 29.01
C GLN A 286 15.39 1.15 27.85
N ILE A 287 15.01 0.80 26.62
CA ILE A 287 15.84 0.98 25.42
C ILE A 287 16.06 2.47 25.15
N ALA A 288 15.02 3.31 25.32
CA ALA A 288 15.13 4.75 25.16
C ALA A 288 16.09 5.38 26.18
N ILE A 289 15.97 4.99 27.46
CA ILE A 289 16.84 5.48 28.54
C ILE A 289 18.28 5.00 28.35
N ALA A 290 18.47 3.72 28.00
CA ALA A 290 19.80 3.12 27.87
C ALA A 290 20.61 3.69 26.69
N ASN A 291 19.96 3.99 25.57
CA ASN A 291 20.66 4.45 24.35
C ASN A 291 20.67 5.97 24.19
N PHE A 292 19.64 6.69 24.68
CA PHE A 292 19.47 8.12 24.40
C PHE A 292 19.49 9.00 25.66
N ARG A 293 19.61 8.43 26.87
CA ARG A 293 19.63 9.12 28.16
C ARG A 293 18.49 10.15 28.33
N ARG A 294 17.33 9.88 27.74
CA ARG A 294 16.12 10.69 27.93
C ARG A 294 14.94 9.75 28.26
N PRO A 295 14.10 10.10 29.25
CA PRO A 295 12.81 9.44 29.38
C PRO A 295 11.94 9.81 28.17
N SER A 296 11.23 8.83 27.62
CA SER A 296 10.20 9.04 26.60
C SER A 296 9.10 9.94 27.17
N ALA A 297 8.79 11.01 26.46
CA ALA A 297 7.59 11.83 26.68
C ALA A 297 6.50 11.38 25.71
#